data_AF-A0A3N5PK84-F1
#
_entry.id   AF-A0A3N5PK84-F1
#
_cell.length_a   1.000
_cell.length_b   1.000
_cell.length_c   1.000
_cell.angle_alpha   90.00
_cell.angle_beta   90.00
_cell.angle_gamma   90.00
#
_symmetry.space_group_name_H-M   'P 1'
#
loop_
_entity.id
_entity.type
_entity.pdbx_description
1 polymer ?
#
loop_
_entity_poly.entity_id
_entity_poly.type
_entity_poly.pdbx_seq_one_letter_code
_entity_poly.pdbx_strand_id
1 'polypeptide(L)'
;MTPEEKREIKELANKLSRFVNGCTQDGVVALADEILREHRTLQQQTFGLFLTCIRKWAALGEGWYDLRNEWTVQTCKKIVEKVEDVQYSPPFV
;
A
#
# COMPACT_ATOMS: atom_id res chain seq x y z
N MET A 1 -8.48 -17.69 5.66
CA MET A 1 -9.28 -16.54 5.21
C MET A 1 -10.74 -16.97 5.07
N THR A 2 -11.58 -16.55 6.01
CA THR A 2 -13.02 -16.81 6.01
C THR A 2 -13.73 -15.98 4.94
N PRO A 3 -14.99 -16.31 4.58
CA PRO A 3 -15.81 -15.47 3.72
C PRO A 3 -15.99 -14.04 4.25
N GLU A 4 -16.13 -13.90 5.57
CA GLU A 4 -16.28 -12.61 6.26
C GLU A 4 -15.02 -11.76 6.12
N GLU A 5 -13.84 -12.35 6.37
CA GLU A 5 -12.54 -11.68 6.19
C GLU A 5 -12.35 -11.22 4.74
N LYS A 6 -12.76 -12.03 3.74
CA LYS A 6 -12.72 -11.63 2.32
C LYS A 6 -13.60 -10.41 2.03
N ARG A 7 -14.78 -10.35 2.65
CA ARG A 7 -15.71 -9.22 2.49
C ARG A 7 -15.10 -7.95 3.09
N GLU A 8 -14.57 -8.04 4.30
CA GLU A 8 -13.94 -6.90 4.99
C GLU A 8 -12.75 -6.35 4.21
N ILE A 9 -11.88 -7.23 3.66
CA ILE A 9 -10.76 -6.81 2.81
C ILE A 9 -11.26 -6.02 1.59
N LYS A 10 -12.32 -6.50 0.93
CA LYS A 10 -12.90 -5.82 -0.24
C LYS A 10 -13.53 -4.47 0.14
N GLU A 11 -14.22 -4.39 1.27
CA GLU A 11 -14.79 -3.15 1.77
C GLU A 11 -13.71 -2.12 2.11
N LEU A 12 -12.64 -2.54 2.77
CA LEU A 12 -11.50 -1.68 3.09
C LEU A 12 -10.82 -1.16 1.82
N ALA A 13 -10.55 -2.03 0.85
CA ALA A 13 -9.97 -1.64 -0.43
C ALA A 13 -10.85 -0.63 -1.18
N ASN A 14 -12.17 -0.85 -1.19
CA ASN A 14 -13.13 0.07 -1.81
C ASN A 14 -13.17 1.43 -1.08
N LYS A 15 -13.13 1.43 0.25
CA LYS A 15 -13.13 2.66 1.06
C LYS A 15 -11.87 3.47 0.79
N LEU A 16 -10.71 2.83 0.77
CA LEU A 16 -9.44 3.48 0.44
C LEU A 16 -9.47 4.03 -0.99
N SER A 17 -9.88 3.23 -1.97
CA SER A 17 -9.96 3.65 -3.39
C SER A 17 -10.89 4.85 -3.58
N ARG A 18 -12.06 4.85 -2.95
CA ARG A 18 -13.00 5.98 -3.00
C ARG A 18 -12.42 7.23 -2.34
N PHE A 19 -11.74 7.06 -1.21
CA PHE A 19 -11.08 8.18 -0.54
C PHE A 19 -10.00 8.80 -1.42
N VAL A 20 -9.03 8.01 -1.92
CA VAL A 20 -7.92 8.54 -2.73
C VAL A 20 -8.37 9.12 -4.07
N ASN A 21 -9.44 8.58 -4.66
CA ASN A 21 -10.00 9.11 -5.91
C ASN A 21 -10.77 10.43 -5.71
N GLY A 22 -11.33 10.66 -4.52
CA GLY A 22 -12.13 11.85 -4.21
C GLY A 22 -11.41 12.90 -3.38
N CYS A 23 -10.20 12.63 -2.88
CA CYS A 23 -9.50 13.54 -1.98
C CYS A 23 -8.59 14.53 -2.73
N THR A 24 -8.41 15.70 -2.13
CA THR A 24 -7.33 16.62 -2.50
C THR A 24 -5.99 16.13 -1.97
N GLN A 25 -4.90 16.75 -2.42
CA GLN A 25 -3.57 16.51 -1.86
C GLN A 25 -3.53 16.73 -0.34
N ASP A 26 -4.20 17.79 0.17
CA ASP A 26 -4.31 18.06 1.60
C ASP A 26 -5.03 16.94 2.36
N GLY A 27 -6.03 16.31 1.74
CA GLY A 27 -6.71 15.15 2.30
C GLY A 27 -5.78 13.94 2.45
N VAL A 28 -4.88 13.72 1.50
CA VAL A 28 -3.85 12.66 1.59
C VAL A 28 -2.86 12.97 2.73
N VAL A 29 -2.43 14.23 2.86
CA VAL A 29 -1.54 14.65 3.95
C VAL A 29 -2.21 14.45 5.31
N ALA A 30 -3.48 14.86 5.45
CA ALA A 30 -4.24 14.68 6.68
C ALA A 30 -4.37 13.19 7.06
N LEU A 31 -4.59 12.29 6.10
CA LEU A 31 -4.60 10.85 6.36
C LEU A 31 -3.24 10.36 6.85
N ALA A 32 -2.14 10.82 6.25
CA ALA A 32 -0.80 10.47 6.69
C ALA A 32 -0.52 10.94 8.12
N ASP A 33 -0.97 12.15 8.48
CA ASP A 33 -0.85 12.68 9.85
C ASP A 33 -1.65 11.85 10.86
N GLU A 34 -2.85 11.40 10.52
CA GLU A 34 -3.62 10.49 11.37
C GLU A 34 -2.93 9.14 11.58
N ILE A 35 -2.34 8.55 10.52
CA ILE A 35 -1.54 7.32 10.65
C ILE A 35 -0.34 7.55 11.59
N LEU A 36 0.34 8.69 11.48
CA LEU A 36 1.47 9.04 12.36
C LEU A 36 1.07 9.28 13.82
N ARG A 37 -0.21 9.56 14.10
CA ARG A 37 -0.75 9.69 15.46
C ARG A 37 -1.07 8.34 16.11
N GLU A 38 -1.17 7.26 15.34
CA GLU A 38 -1.42 5.93 15.89
C GLU A 38 -0.26 5.42 16.76
N HIS A 39 -0.49 4.36 17.53
CA HIS A 39 0.59 3.69 18.26
C HIS A 39 1.63 3.10 17.30
N ARG A 40 2.91 3.12 17.70
CA ARG A 40 4.05 2.65 16.88
C ARG A 40 3.85 1.26 16.26
N THR A 41 3.21 0.35 16.97
CA THR A 41 2.89 -0.99 16.45
C THR A 41 1.94 -0.94 15.26
N LEU A 42 0.88 -0.12 15.33
CA LEU A 42 -0.06 0.07 14.23
C LEU A 42 0.60 0.78 13.06
N GLN A 43 1.45 1.79 13.32
CA GLN A 43 2.26 2.43 12.28
C GLN A 43 3.12 1.41 11.53
N GLN A 44 3.80 0.51 12.25
CA GLN A 44 4.63 -0.54 11.66
C GLN A 44 3.81 -1.54 10.84
N GLN A 45 2.61 -1.91 11.31
CA GLN A 45 1.70 -2.80 10.60
C GLN A 45 1.15 -2.15 9.31
N THR A 46 0.72 -0.90 9.38
CA THR A 46 0.25 -0.10 8.24
C THR A 46 1.37 0.10 7.21
N PHE A 47 2.60 0.36 7.65
CA PHE A 47 3.75 0.41 6.76
C PHE A 47 4.02 -0.94 6.07
N GLY A 48 3.89 -2.05 6.80
CA GLY A 48 4.00 -3.39 6.23
C GLY A 48 2.95 -3.67 5.14
N LEU A 49 1.73 -3.17 5.30
CA LEU A 49 0.71 -3.19 4.26
C LEU A 49 1.15 -2.40 3.02
N PHE A 50 1.65 -1.16 3.19
CA PHE A 50 2.14 -0.35 2.07
C PHE A 50 3.31 -1.00 1.33
N LEU A 51 4.28 -1.58 2.04
CA LEU A 51 5.35 -2.35 1.42
C LEU A 51 4.84 -3.57 0.66
N THR A 52 3.81 -4.25 1.18
CA THR A 52 3.18 -5.38 0.47
C THR A 52 2.55 -4.91 -0.84
N CYS A 53 1.85 -3.76 -0.85
CA CYS A 53 1.32 -3.15 -2.07
C CYS A 53 2.44 -2.79 -3.06
N ILE A 54 3.52 -2.16 -2.58
CA ILE A 54 4.72 -1.83 -3.39
C ILE A 54 5.29 -3.09 -4.07
N ARG A 55 5.49 -4.18 -3.32
CA ARG A 55 5.97 -5.45 -3.88
C ARG A 55 5.00 -6.02 -4.92
N LYS A 56 3.69 -5.92 -4.68
CA LYS A 56 2.66 -6.36 -5.64
C LYS A 56 2.67 -5.54 -6.93
N TRP A 57 2.84 -4.21 -6.85
CA TRP A 57 2.99 -3.37 -8.04
C TRP A 57 4.30 -3.64 -8.78
N ALA A 58 5.41 -3.80 -8.05
CA ALA A 58 6.70 -4.12 -8.65
C ALA A 58 6.70 -5.45 -9.41
N ALA A 59 5.94 -6.44 -8.91
CA ALA A 59 5.79 -7.75 -9.53
C ALA A 59 4.86 -7.77 -10.77
N LEU A 60 4.22 -6.65 -11.13
CA LEU A 60 3.43 -6.58 -12.36
C LEU A 60 4.35 -6.71 -13.58
N GLY A 61 4.07 -7.72 -14.39
CA GLY A 61 4.70 -7.92 -15.69
C GLY A 61 4.20 -6.92 -16.74
N GLU A 62 4.90 -6.84 -17.86
CA GLU A 62 4.45 -6.08 -19.02
C GLU A 62 3.04 -6.55 -19.46
N GLY A 63 2.17 -5.61 -19.83
CA GLY A 63 0.77 -5.87 -20.18
C GLY A 63 -0.22 -5.94 -19.01
N TRP A 64 0.25 -5.91 -17.76
CA TRP A 64 -0.59 -5.83 -16.54
C TRP A 64 -0.73 -4.41 -15.98
N TYR A 65 -0.13 -3.44 -16.65
CA TYR A 65 -0.19 -2.02 -16.35
C TYR A 65 -0.23 -1.23 -17.67
N ASP A 66 -0.72 0.01 -17.62
CA ASP A 66 -0.78 0.92 -18.75
C ASP A 66 -0.07 2.25 -18.43
N LEU A 67 -0.08 3.18 -19.37
CA LEU A 67 0.60 4.47 -19.22
C LEU A 67 0.15 5.27 -17.99
N ARG A 68 -1.05 5.03 -17.45
CA ARG A 68 -1.60 5.74 -16.28
C ARG A 68 -0.93 5.30 -14.98
N ASN A 69 -0.53 4.03 -14.88
CA ASN A 69 0.12 3.49 -13.67
C ASN A 69 1.57 3.02 -13.89
N GLU A 70 2.12 3.18 -15.09
CA GLU A 70 3.52 2.86 -15.40
C GLU A 70 4.49 3.53 -14.43
N TRP A 71 4.35 4.83 -14.19
CA TRP A 71 5.20 5.54 -13.23
C TRP A 71 5.17 4.91 -11.84
N THR A 72 3.99 4.47 -11.38
CA THR A 72 3.82 3.79 -10.09
C THR A 72 4.55 2.46 -10.07
N VAL A 73 4.38 1.64 -11.12
CA VAL A 73 5.03 0.33 -11.24
C VAL A 73 6.56 0.46 -11.28
N GLN A 74 7.08 1.36 -12.11
CA GLN A 74 8.53 1.57 -12.24
C GLN A 74 9.14 2.12 -10.95
N THR A 75 8.43 3.01 -10.26
CA THR A 75 8.86 3.50 -8.94
C THR A 75 8.88 2.37 -7.91
N CYS A 76 7.86 1.51 -7.89
CA CYS A 76 7.81 0.36 -6.99
C CYS A 76 8.95 -0.64 -7.26
N LYS A 77 9.29 -0.91 -8.52
CA LYS A 77 10.45 -1.75 -8.88
C LYS A 77 11.75 -1.21 -8.29
N LYS A 78 12.01 0.09 -8.50
CA LYS A 78 13.19 0.77 -7.92
C LYS A 78 13.21 0.74 -6.39
N ILE A 79 12.06 0.88 -5.73
CA ILE A 79 11.97 0.78 -4.27
C ILE A 79 12.34 -0.65 -3.83
N VAL A 80 11.76 -1.68 -4.44
CA VAL A 80 12.04 -3.08 -4.08
C VAL A 80 13.51 -3.41 -4.28
N GLU A 81 14.10 -3.03 -5.42
CA GLU A 81 15.53 -3.23 -5.70
C GLU A 81 16.45 -2.60 -4.64
N LYS A 82 16.05 -1.49 -4.02
CA LYS A 82 16.83 -0.80 -2.98
C LYS A 82 16.55 -1.29 -1.56
N VAL A 83 15.38 -1.88 -1.33
CA VAL A 83 14.92 -2.30 0.01
C VAL A 83 15.20 -3.78 0.26
N GLU A 84 15.45 -4.61 -0.76
CA GLU A 84 15.85 -6.02 -0.55
C GLU A 84 17.15 -6.18 0.27
N ASP A 85 18.00 -5.15 0.33
CA ASP A 85 19.16 -5.08 1.23
C ASP A 85 18.79 -4.83 2.70
N VAL A 86 17.54 -4.46 2.98
CA VAL A 86 17.02 -4.20 4.33
C VAL A 86 16.00 -5.30 4.64
N GLN A 87 16.44 -6.31 5.39
CA GLN A 87 15.62 -7.47 5.77
C GLN A 87 14.44 -7.04 6.68
N TYR A 88 13.36 -6.53 6.08
CA TYR A 88 12.11 -6.23 6.78
C TYR A 88 11.24 -7.48 6.83
N SER A 89 11.11 -8.06 8.04
CA SER A 89 10.08 -9.06 8.34
C SER A 89 8.84 -8.32 8.85
N PRO A 90 7.70 -8.36 8.13
CA PRO A 90 6.46 -7.80 8.65
C PRO A 90 6.11 -8.49 9.98
N PRO A 91 5.49 -7.79 10.94
CA PRO A 91 5.08 -8.37 12.23
C PRO A 91 3.84 -9.29 12.13
N PHE A 92 3.49 -9.73 10.91
CA PHE A 92 2.33 -10.60 10.65
C PHE A 92 2.70 -12.09 10.62
N VAL A 93 3.84 -12.45 11.22
CA VAL A 93 4.27 -13.85 11.44
C VAL A 93 4.00 -14.24 12.89
#